data_AF-G3P238-F1
#
_entry.id   AF-G3P238-F1
#
_cell.length_a   1.000
_cell.length_b   1.000
_cell.length_c   1.000
_cell.angle_alpha   90.00
_cell.angle_beta   90.00
_cell.angle_gamma   90.00
#
_symmetry.space_group_name_H-M   'P 1'
#
loop_
_entity.id
_entity.type
_entity.pdbx_description
1 polymer ?
#
loop_
_entity_poly.entity_id
_entity_poly.type
_entity_poly.pdbx_seq_one_letter_code
_entity_poly.pdbx_strand_id
1 'polypeptide(L)'
;MVLNPAFMTNIHQVWLKKKGACPSTGFMALVLSLHICDEVHVFGFGADSDGNWSHYWEQITYKRLRTGRHPGNVEYKMIEELTKHQVLKFYKGW
;
A
#
# COMPACT_ATOMS: atom_id res chain seq x y z
N MET A 1 -4.80 18.40 -8.96
CA MET A 1 -5.76 17.68 -8.09
C MET A 1 -5.25 17.73 -6.66
N VAL A 2 -6.13 17.87 -5.66
CA VAL A 2 -5.77 17.84 -4.23
C VAL A 2 -6.63 16.75 -3.59
N LEU A 3 -6.02 15.80 -2.90
CA LEU A 3 -6.75 14.72 -2.23
C LEU A 3 -7.44 15.27 -0.97
N ASN A 4 -8.73 14.95 -0.80
CA ASN A 4 -9.51 15.44 0.33
C ASN A 4 -8.97 14.89 1.67
N PRO A 5 -8.62 15.74 2.67
CA PRO A 5 -8.16 15.27 3.98
C PRO A 5 -9.14 14.35 4.71
N ALA A 6 -10.46 14.52 4.51
CA ALA A 6 -11.47 13.63 5.06
C ALA A 6 -11.37 12.23 4.46
N PHE A 7 -11.03 12.12 3.17
CA PHE A 7 -10.81 10.83 2.52
C PHE A 7 -9.54 10.14 3.07
N MET A 8 -8.45 10.88 3.26
CA MET A 8 -7.24 10.34 3.92
C MET A 8 -7.54 9.82 5.34
N THR A 9 -8.36 10.57 6.09
CA THR A 9 -8.81 10.18 7.43
C THR A 9 -9.68 8.92 7.38
N ASN A 10 -10.58 8.83 6.41
CA ASN A 10 -11.40 7.64 6.20
C ASN A 10 -10.54 6.40 5.91
N ILE A 11 -9.52 6.52 5.04
CA ILE A 11 -8.58 5.42 4.76
C ILE A 11 -7.90 4.95 6.06
N HIS A 12 -7.39 5.87 6.87
CA HIS A 12 -6.73 5.49 8.12
C HIS A 12 -7.68 4.80 9.10
N GLN A 13 -8.90 5.33 9.25
CA GLN A 13 -9.84 4.87 10.26
C GLN A 13 -10.59 3.59 9.85
N VAL A 14 -11.06 3.52 8.61
CA VAL A 14 -11.93 2.44 8.12
C VAL A 14 -11.09 1.31 7.55
N TRP A 15 -10.21 1.61 6.60
CA TRP A 15 -9.42 0.58 5.91
C TRP A 15 -8.32 0.03 6.82
N LEU A 16 -7.59 0.91 7.51
CA LEU A 16 -6.45 0.51 8.34
C LEU A 16 -6.77 0.39 9.84
N LYS A 17 -8.03 0.62 10.26
CA LYS A 17 -8.48 0.51 11.66
C LYS A 17 -7.58 1.28 12.64
N LYS A 18 -7.13 2.48 12.25
CA LYS A 18 -6.19 3.34 12.97
C LYS A 18 -4.85 2.67 13.33
N LYS A 19 -4.42 1.64 12.59
CA LYS A 19 -3.07 1.06 12.76
C LYS A 19 -2.03 2.00 12.15
N GLY A 20 -0.85 2.09 12.79
CA GLY A 20 0.19 3.05 12.42
C GLY A 20 -0.24 4.51 12.61
N ALA A 21 0.65 5.45 12.29
CA ALA A 21 0.35 6.88 12.45
C ALA A 21 -0.47 7.44 11.29
N CYS A 22 -0.25 6.94 10.07
CA CYS A 22 -0.99 7.31 8.87
C CYS A 22 -0.81 6.23 7.77
N PRO A 23 -1.71 6.18 6.76
CA PRO A 23 -1.52 5.34 5.59
C PRO A 23 -0.30 5.78 4.78
N SER A 24 0.36 4.85 4.09
CA SER A 24 1.39 5.19 3.11
C SER A 24 0.77 5.91 1.91
N THR A 25 1.57 6.73 1.22
CA THR A 25 1.13 7.38 -0.03
C THR A 25 0.70 6.36 -1.07
N GLY A 26 1.40 5.22 -1.16
CA GLY A 26 1.03 4.13 -2.06
C GLY A 26 -0.35 3.55 -1.74
N PHE A 27 -0.66 3.33 -0.46
CA PHE A 27 -1.97 2.80 -0.06
C PHE A 27 -3.09 3.82 -0.28
N MET A 28 -2.84 5.12 -0.06
CA MET A 28 -3.80 6.17 -0.39
C MET A 28 -4.10 6.24 -1.89
N ALA A 29 -3.06 6.12 -2.72
CA ALA A 29 -3.22 6.06 -4.17
C ALA A 29 -4.04 4.83 -4.59
N LEU A 30 -3.78 3.66 -4.00
CA LEU A 30 -4.55 2.45 -4.26
C LEU A 30 -6.05 2.64 -3.94
N VAL A 31 -6.37 3.10 -2.72
CA VAL A 31 -7.78 3.27 -2.34
C VAL A 31 -8.45 4.34 -3.19
N LEU A 32 -7.75 5.41 -3.57
CA LEU A 32 -8.27 6.37 -4.54
C LEU A 32 -8.60 5.71 -5.89
N SER A 33 -7.68 4.92 -6.44
CA SER A 33 -7.91 4.20 -7.71
C SER A 33 -9.14 3.28 -7.64
N LEU A 34 -9.36 2.60 -6.52
CA LEU A 34 -10.56 1.78 -6.32
C LEU A 34 -11.88 2.57 -6.32
N HIS A 35 -11.84 3.89 -6.09
CA HIS A 35 -13.04 4.74 -6.13
C HIS A 35 -13.28 5.39 -7.50
N ILE A 36 -12.28 5.46 -8.37
CA ILE A 36 -12.35 6.24 -9.62
C ILE A 36 -12.11 5.42 -10.89
N CYS A 37 -11.66 4.17 -10.77
CA CYS A 37 -11.39 3.27 -11.89
C CYS A 37 -12.30 2.04 -11.83
N ASP A 38 -12.63 1.48 -13.00
CA ASP A 38 -13.37 0.21 -13.09
C ASP A 38 -12.49 -1.01 -12.84
N GLU A 39 -11.20 -0.95 -13.22
CA GLU A 39 -10.22 -2.01 -13.02
C GLU A 39 -8.92 -1.45 -12.42
N VAL A 40 -8.34 -2.17 -11.45
CA VAL A 40 -7.10 -1.78 -10.79
C VAL A 40 -6.10 -2.92 -10.78
N HIS A 41 -4.89 -2.62 -11.26
CA HIS A 41 -3.73 -3.51 -11.26
C HIS A 41 -2.63 -2.89 -10.38
N VAL A 42 -2.10 -3.67 -9.45
CA VAL A 42 -1.13 -3.19 -8.45
C VAL A 42 0.23 -3.85 -8.67
N PHE A 43 1.28 -3.04 -8.78
CA PHE A 43 2.67 -3.46 -8.96
C PHE A 43 3.56 -2.76 -7.93
N GLY A 44 4.69 -3.37 -7.56
CA GLY A 44 5.71 -2.73 -6.73
C GLY A 44 5.27 -2.42 -5.30
N PHE A 45 4.35 -3.21 -4.75
CA PHE A 45 3.85 -3.05 -3.39
C PHE A 45 4.36 -4.19 -2.50
N GLY A 46 4.98 -3.85 -1.36
CA GLY A 46 5.53 -4.82 -0.42
C GLY A 46 7.06 -4.94 -0.49
N ALA A 47 7.58 -5.91 0.25
CA ALA A 47 9.00 -6.25 0.23
C ALA A 47 9.34 -7.18 -0.95
N ASP A 48 10.61 -7.21 -1.36
CA ASP A 48 11.13 -8.21 -2.28
C ASP A 48 11.16 -9.63 -1.65
N SER A 49 11.56 -10.66 -2.42
CA SER A 49 11.68 -12.04 -1.93
C SER A 49 12.61 -12.22 -0.73
N ASP A 50 13.60 -11.35 -0.61
CA ASP A 50 14.59 -11.34 0.49
C ASP A 50 14.08 -10.55 1.71
N GLY A 51 12.87 -9.98 1.62
CA GLY A 51 12.25 -9.18 2.68
C GLY A 51 12.86 -7.79 2.81
N ASN A 52 13.54 -7.26 1.79
CA ASN A 52 14.02 -5.89 1.76
C ASN A 52 12.89 -4.93 1.36
N TRP A 53 12.85 -3.78 2.03
CA TRP A 53 11.96 -2.68 1.69
C TRP A 53 12.81 -1.57 1.08
N SER A 54 12.65 -1.35 -0.22
CA SER A 54 13.45 -0.40 -0.98
C SER A 54 12.75 0.00 -2.26
N HIS A 55 13.31 1.00 -2.93
CA HIS A 55 12.88 1.35 -4.27
C HIS A 55 13.53 0.45 -5.33
N TYR A 56 12.83 0.25 -6.45
CA TYR A 56 13.31 -0.59 -7.55
C TYR A 56 14.51 0.00 -8.31
N TRP A 57 14.85 1.28 -8.10
CA TRP A 57 15.89 1.99 -8.84
C TRP A 57 17.15 2.28 -8.00
N GLU A 58 17.17 1.91 -6.72
CA GLU A 58 18.26 2.27 -5.82
C GLU A 58 19.04 1.03 -5.36
N GLN A 59 20.35 1.20 -5.15
CA GLN A 59 21.15 0.18 -4.49
C GLN A 59 20.95 0.30 -2.98
N ILE A 60 20.44 -0.75 -2.35
CA ILE A 60 20.17 -0.76 -0.91
C ILE A 60 21.48 -0.72 -0.14
N THR A 61 21.68 0.36 0.63
CA THR A 61 22.79 0.49 1.58
C THR A 61 22.39 0.07 3.00
N TYR A 62 21.10 0.15 3.36
CA TYR A 62 20.60 -0.19 4.70
C TYR A 62 19.38 -1.13 4.64
N LYS A 63 19.62 -2.45 4.77
CA LYS A 63 18.58 -3.50 4.66
C LYS A 63 17.57 -3.55 5.81
N ARG A 64 17.76 -2.76 6.88
CA ARG A 64 16.80 -2.66 8.00
C ARG A 64 15.74 -1.58 7.79
N LEU A 65 15.74 -0.88 6.64
CA LEU A 65 14.62 -0.04 6.25
C LEU A 65 13.35 -0.89 6.17
N ARG A 66 12.25 -0.27 6.61
CA ARG A 66 10.89 -0.81 6.65
C ARG A 66 9.94 0.36 6.35
N THR A 67 8.69 0.24 6.74
CA THR A 67 7.63 1.21 6.43
C THR A 67 7.49 2.37 7.42
N GLY A 68 8.37 2.45 8.42
CA GLY A 68 8.43 3.58 9.36
C GLY A 68 7.13 3.79 10.12
N ARG A 69 6.51 4.96 9.94
CA ARG A 69 5.25 5.36 10.61
C ARG A 69 4.00 4.69 10.02
N HIS A 70 4.12 4.07 8.86
CA HIS A 70 3.02 3.44 8.15
C HIS A 70 2.87 1.97 8.54
N PRO A 71 1.66 1.44 8.66
CA PRO A 71 1.44 0.05 9.01
C PRO A 71 1.61 -0.86 7.77
N GLY A 72 2.80 -0.92 7.18
CA GLY A 72 3.05 -1.59 5.89
C GLY A 72 2.55 -3.03 5.80
N ASN A 73 2.71 -3.83 6.86
CA ASN A 73 2.19 -5.20 6.91
C ASN A 73 0.66 -5.26 6.88
N VAL A 74 -0.03 -4.27 7.44
CA VAL A 74 -1.50 -4.17 7.41
C VAL A 74 -1.97 -3.76 6.02
N GLU A 75 -1.31 -2.79 5.41
CA GLU A 75 -1.59 -2.35 4.04
C GLU A 75 -1.41 -3.51 3.05
N TYR A 76 -0.28 -4.22 3.13
CA TYR A 76 0.00 -5.37 2.27
C TYR A 76 -1.04 -6.48 2.43
N LYS A 77 -1.41 -6.83 3.68
CA LYS A 77 -2.47 -7.81 3.94
C LYS A 77 -3.82 -7.38 3.35
N MET A 78 -4.15 -6.08 3.41
CA MET A 78 -5.38 -5.59 2.78
C MET A 78 -5.37 -5.80 1.26
N ILE A 79 -4.23 -5.57 0.60
CA ILE A 79 -4.09 -5.84 -0.84
C ILE A 79 -4.27 -7.33 -1.13
N GLU A 80 -3.71 -8.21 -0.30
CA GLU A 80 -3.91 -9.66 -0.44
C GLU A 80 -5.37 -10.06 -0.27
N GLU A 81 -6.08 -9.51 0.71
CA GLU A 81 -7.51 -9.76 0.89
C GLU A 81 -8.34 -9.24 -0.30
N LEU A 82 -8.08 -8.02 -0.78
CA LEU A 82 -8.75 -7.48 -1.97
C LEU A 82 -8.50 -8.35 -3.21
N THR A 83 -7.30 -8.92 -3.35
CA THR A 83 -6.95 -9.85 -4.43
C THR A 83 -7.73 -11.16 -4.32
N LYS A 84 -7.86 -11.73 -3.11
CA LYS A 84 -8.67 -12.94 -2.88
C LYS A 84 -10.14 -12.72 -3.24
N HIS A 85 -10.66 -11.52 -2.99
CA HIS A 85 -12.02 -11.11 -3.35
C HIS A 85 -12.16 -10.62 -4.80
N GLN A 86 -11.10 -10.74 -5.61
CA GLN A 86 -11.08 -10.33 -7.03
C GLN A 86 -11.43 -8.85 -7.26
N VAL A 87 -11.22 -8.00 -6.24
CA VAL A 87 -11.46 -6.54 -6.34
C VAL A 87 -10.36 -5.85 -7.14
N LEU A 88 -9.13 -6.38 -7.08
CA LEU A 88 -7.98 -5.90 -7.84
C LEU A 88 -7.09 -7.08 -8.27
N LYS A 89 -6.21 -6.84 -9.25
CA LYS A 89 -5.15 -7.79 -9.63
C LYS A 89 -3.82 -7.33 -9.04
N PHE A 90 -3.20 -8.18 -8.21
CA PHE A 90 -1.94 -7.86 -7.55
C PHE A 90 -0.77 -8.66 -8.12
N TYR A 91 0.28 -7.96 -8.52
CA TYR A 91 1.52 -8.51 -9.06
C TYR A 91 2.63 -8.35 -8.02
N LYS A 92 2.99 -9.45 -7.37
CA LYS A 92 3.96 -9.48 -6.26
C LYS A 92 5.40 -9.18 -6.67
N GLY A 93 5.71 -9.25 -7.98
CA GLY A 93 7.08 -9.12 -8.47
C GLY A 93 7.93 -10.37 -8.14
N TRP A 94 9.25 -10.19 -8.19
CA TRP A 94 10.26 -11.19 -7.86
C TRP A 94 11.01 -10.78 -6.59
#